data_AF-A0A2V8Z4N6-F1
#
_entry.id   AF-A0A2V8Z4N6-F1
#
_cell.length_a   1.000
_cell.length_b   1.000
_cell.length_c   1.000
_cell.angle_alpha   90.00
_cell.angle_beta   90.00
_cell.angle_gamma   90.00
#
_symmetry.space_group_name_H-M   'P 1'
#
loop_
_entity.id
_entity.type
_entity.pdbx_description
1 polymer ?
#
loop_
_entity_poly.entity_id
_entity_poly.type
_entity_poly.pdbx_seq_one_letter_code
_entity_poly.pdbx_strand_id
1 'polypeptide(L)'
;MSPDRLTAAVACDRRQLRRQYLNVAVFGRFKAGKSSFLNHLLVRPVLPVGVVPVTSVVTDICYAPQEFAEVIFPQQDKVEKIPLSEIHAYISESENPENRRGVKAVCVFLPEMAPCRQLRLVDTPGLESILAHNAEASLAWSPNTDLALVAIGVDPPLTQQDVSLIERLRRLTPNVSVLLTNMDLLGAAEQQEVLDFVTSQLRTKFPEGLRVFPYSVKPGYEEFRQTFKAEHLAKSLAQFEKEDSAAISRKLYTLLSSAAGYLNWRATPPK
;
A
#
# COMPACT_ATOMS: atom_id res chain seq x y z
N MET A 1 17.96 21.49 23.34
CA MET A 1 17.02 20.63 22.59
C MET A 1 17.06 21.06 21.14
N SER A 2 17.54 20.22 20.22
CA SER A 2 17.84 20.62 18.84
C SER A 2 16.58 20.58 17.95
N PRO A 3 16.35 21.61 17.11
CA PRO A 3 15.15 21.76 16.27
C PRO A 3 14.96 20.69 15.17
N ASP A 4 15.95 19.83 14.90
CA ASP A 4 15.88 18.77 13.89
C ASP A 4 14.98 17.57 14.26
N ARG A 5 14.60 17.42 15.54
CA ARG A 5 13.84 16.24 16.01
C ARG A 5 12.33 16.33 15.75
N LEU A 6 11.79 17.54 15.57
CA LEU A 6 10.37 17.77 15.25
C LEU A 6 10.05 17.55 13.76
N THR A 7 11.06 17.40 12.89
CA THR A 7 10.86 17.41 11.43
C THR A 7 10.52 16.04 10.84
N ALA A 8 10.92 14.93 11.47
CA ALA A 8 10.78 13.58 10.92
C ALA A 8 9.43 12.91 11.23
N ALA A 9 8.95 12.95 12.49
CA ALA A 9 7.61 12.48 12.85
C ALA A 9 6.51 13.24 12.12
N VAL A 10 6.71 14.54 12.00
CA VAL A 10 5.88 15.45 11.21
C VAL A 10 6.02 15.16 9.71
N ALA A 11 7.05 14.46 9.22
CA ALA A 11 7.21 14.14 7.80
C ALA A 11 6.33 12.96 7.34
N CYS A 12 6.30 11.80 8.00
CA CYS A 12 5.45 10.67 7.56
C CYS A 12 3.94 11.06 7.69
N ASP A 13 3.57 11.84 8.72
CA ASP A 13 2.21 12.34 8.99
C ASP A 13 1.82 13.57 8.12
N ARG A 14 2.70 14.58 7.91
CA ARG A 14 2.43 15.66 6.92
C ARG A 14 2.41 15.16 5.48
N ARG A 15 3.17 14.11 5.16
CA ARG A 15 3.14 13.48 3.82
C ARG A 15 1.78 12.85 3.54
N GLN A 16 1.11 12.29 4.56
CA GLN A 16 -0.29 11.85 4.45
C GLN A 16 -1.25 13.05 4.25
N LEU A 17 -1.06 14.15 4.99
CA LEU A 17 -1.89 15.35 4.88
C LEU A 17 -1.78 16.09 3.52
N ARG A 18 -0.69 15.90 2.77
CA ARG A 18 -0.46 16.60 1.48
C ARG A 18 -0.84 15.80 0.22
N ARG A 19 -1.50 14.63 0.34
CA ARG A 19 -1.81 13.72 -0.79
C ARG A 19 -0.64 13.58 -1.78
N GLN A 20 0.56 13.35 -1.27
CA GLN A 20 1.79 13.30 -2.09
C GLN A 20 2.08 11.92 -2.69
N TYR A 21 1.37 10.89 -2.22
CA TYR A 21 1.61 9.51 -2.58
C TYR A 21 0.32 8.83 -2.99
N LEU A 22 0.40 8.01 -4.05
CA LEU A 22 -0.55 6.95 -4.32
C LEU A 22 -0.24 5.81 -3.34
N ASN A 23 -1.13 5.58 -2.39
CA ASN A 23 -0.97 4.52 -1.40
C ASN A 23 -1.50 3.19 -1.96
N VAL A 24 -0.60 2.25 -2.20
CA VAL A 24 -0.92 0.90 -2.69
C VAL A 24 -0.69 -0.09 -1.57
N ALA A 25 -1.76 -0.59 -1.00
CA ALA A 25 -1.70 -1.54 0.10
C ALA A 25 -1.92 -2.97 -0.40
N VAL A 26 -1.09 -3.90 0.07
CA VAL A 26 -1.18 -5.32 -0.28
C VAL A 26 -1.81 -6.09 0.88
N PHE A 27 -2.92 -6.76 0.57
CA PHE A 27 -3.75 -7.56 1.46
C PHE A 27 -3.76 -9.00 1.00
N GLY A 28 -4.26 -9.89 1.85
CA GLY A 28 -4.37 -11.31 1.54
C GLY A 28 -4.00 -12.17 2.73
N ARG A 29 -4.41 -13.43 2.64
CA ARG A 29 -4.23 -14.42 3.71
C ARG A 29 -2.75 -14.70 3.98
N PHE A 30 -2.50 -15.40 5.09
CA PHE A 30 -1.17 -15.89 5.35
C PHE A 30 -0.67 -16.78 4.19
N LYS A 31 0.62 -16.71 3.84
CA LYS A 31 1.25 -17.39 2.68
C LYS A 31 0.72 -17.04 1.29
N ALA A 32 -0.14 -16.03 1.14
CA ALA A 32 -0.58 -15.56 -0.18
C ALA A 32 0.48 -14.77 -0.98
N GLY A 33 1.77 -14.87 -0.64
CA GLY A 33 2.86 -14.26 -1.42
C GLY A 33 3.04 -12.74 -1.31
N LYS A 34 2.36 -12.04 -0.38
CA LYS A 34 2.42 -10.55 -0.23
C LYS A 34 3.83 -9.98 -0.10
N SER A 35 4.56 -10.38 0.95
CA SER A 35 5.91 -9.85 1.22
C SER A 35 6.90 -10.31 0.16
N SER A 36 6.73 -11.51 -0.42
CA SER A 36 7.51 -11.97 -1.59
C SER A 36 7.27 -11.11 -2.82
N PHE A 37 6.01 -10.76 -3.10
CA PHE A 37 5.63 -9.86 -4.17
C PHE A 37 6.25 -8.47 -3.99
N LEU A 38 6.14 -7.90 -2.78
CA LEU A 38 6.71 -6.59 -2.46
C LEU A 38 8.23 -6.59 -2.56
N ASN A 39 8.92 -7.58 -1.97
CA ASN A 39 10.38 -7.72 -2.10
C ASN A 39 10.82 -7.87 -3.55
N HIS A 40 10.08 -8.63 -4.35
CA HIS A 40 10.35 -8.74 -5.79
C HIS A 40 10.13 -7.41 -6.51
N LEU A 41 9.09 -6.65 -6.16
CA LEU A 41 8.82 -5.33 -6.74
C LEU A 41 9.94 -4.33 -6.42
N LEU A 42 10.50 -4.42 -5.21
CA LEU A 42 11.63 -3.63 -4.72
C LEU A 42 12.99 -4.11 -5.25
N VAL A 43 13.05 -5.29 -5.87
CA VAL A 43 14.29 -5.96 -6.31
C VAL A 43 15.25 -6.24 -5.14
N ARG A 44 14.73 -6.31 -3.90
CA ARG A 44 15.52 -6.52 -2.68
C ARG A 44 14.68 -7.19 -1.58
N PRO A 45 15.24 -8.13 -0.80
CA PRO A 45 14.55 -8.76 0.32
C PRO A 45 14.56 -7.85 1.55
N VAL A 46 13.66 -6.88 1.61
CA VAL A 46 13.56 -5.91 2.71
C VAL A 46 12.56 -6.40 3.76
N LEU A 47 11.42 -6.91 3.33
CA LEU A 47 10.38 -7.41 4.21
C LEU A 47 10.66 -8.87 4.62
N PRO A 48 10.34 -9.29 5.86
CA PRO A 48 10.52 -10.67 6.27
C PRO A 48 9.59 -11.58 5.45
N VAL A 49 10.11 -12.73 5.02
CA VAL A 49 9.34 -13.78 4.32
C VAL A 49 9.54 -15.08 5.07
N GLY A 50 8.46 -15.79 5.40
CA GLY A 50 8.55 -17.03 6.17
C GLY A 50 7.30 -17.91 6.10
N VAL A 51 7.44 -19.12 6.65
CA VAL A 51 6.40 -20.17 6.67
C VAL A 51 5.45 -20.08 7.87
N VAL A 52 5.68 -19.15 8.79
CA VAL A 52 4.80 -18.71 9.90
C VAL A 52 4.41 -17.24 9.72
N PRO A 53 3.32 -16.71 10.32
CA PRO A 53 3.01 -15.27 10.25
C PRO A 53 4.26 -14.47 10.63
N VAL A 54 4.73 -13.58 9.74
CA VAL A 54 6.03 -12.91 9.90
C VAL A 54 5.93 -11.39 10.00
N THR A 55 4.73 -10.81 9.90
CA THR A 55 4.53 -9.35 9.93
C THR A 55 3.53 -9.00 11.03
N SER A 56 3.97 -8.32 12.08
CA SER A 56 3.14 -7.88 13.20
C SER A 56 2.76 -6.39 13.12
N VAL A 57 3.46 -5.63 12.28
CA VAL A 57 3.36 -4.17 12.19
C VAL A 57 3.17 -3.72 10.74
N VAL A 58 2.32 -2.72 10.52
CA VAL A 58 2.15 -2.08 9.19
C VAL A 58 3.47 -1.44 8.76
N THR A 59 3.90 -1.77 7.54
CA THR A 59 5.17 -1.29 7.00
C THR A 59 4.93 -0.49 5.73
N ASP A 60 5.21 0.80 5.78
CA ASP A 60 5.16 1.70 4.63
C ASP A 60 6.51 1.69 3.93
N ILE A 61 6.55 1.64 2.61
CA ILE A 61 7.79 1.71 1.82
C ILE A 61 7.69 2.89 0.84
N CYS A 62 8.66 3.80 0.94
CA CYS A 62 8.70 5.06 0.21
C CYS A 62 10.08 5.28 -0.43
N TYR A 63 10.13 6.20 -1.39
CA TYR A 63 11.39 6.68 -1.95
C TYR A 63 12.15 7.64 -1.02
N ALA A 64 13.46 7.42 -0.91
CA ALA A 64 14.43 8.41 -0.44
C ALA A 64 15.79 8.19 -1.13
N PRO A 65 16.64 9.23 -1.27
CA PRO A 65 17.96 9.09 -1.87
C PRO A 65 18.95 8.26 -1.03
N GLN A 66 18.68 8.11 0.27
CA GLN A 66 19.46 7.28 1.19
C GLN A 66 18.54 6.31 1.88
N GLU A 67 19.04 5.10 2.15
CA GLU A 67 18.27 4.03 2.76
C GLU A 67 18.22 4.18 4.29
N PHE A 68 17.02 4.06 4.88
CA PHE A 68 16.81 4.06 6.33
C PHE A 68 15.39 3.60 6.67
N ALA A 69 15.10 3.37 7.94
CA ALA A 69 13.75 3.17 8.42
C ALA A 69 13.43 4.10 9.60
N GLU A 70 12.14 4.38 9.78
CA GLU A 70 11.60 5.15 10.89
C GLU A 70 10.53 4.32 11.61
N VAL A 71 10.69 4.13 12.92
CA VAL A 71 9.74 3.40 13.77
C VAL A 71 8.89 4.40 14.52
N ILE A 72 7.56 4.27 14.43
CA ILE A 72 6.61 5.18 15.05
C ILE A 72 6.04 4.54 16.32
N PHE A 73 6.27 5.17 17.47
CA PHE A 73 5.74 4.77 18.77
C PHE A 73 4.64 5.74 19.21
N PRO A 74 3.35 5.34 19.13
CA PRO A 74 2.23 6.25 19.40
C PRO A 74 2.14 6.62 20.88
N GLN A 75 2.44 5.68 21.78
CA GLN A 75 2.35 5.89 23.23
C GLN A 75 3.40 6.88 23.75
N GLN A 76 4.51 7.02 23.03
CA GLN A 76 5.64 7.86 23.43
C GLN A 76 5.72 9.15 22.61
N ASP A 77 4.79 9.34 21.65
CA ASP A 77 4.85 10.38 20.61
C ASP A 77 6.27 10.50 20.01
N LYS A 78 6.87 9.35 19.70
CA LYS A 78 8.27 9.23 19.33
C LYS A 78 8.41 8.59 17.96
N VAL A 79 9.30 9.15 17.14
CA VAL A 79 9.79 8.52 15.92
C VAL A 79 11.29 8.28 16.04
N GLU A 80 11.70 7.06 15.75
CA GLU A 80 13.07 6.61 15.87
C GLU A 80 13.62 6.21 14.51
N LYS A 81 14.68 6.88 14.06
CA LYS A 81 15.38 6.52 12.83
C LYS A 81 16.36 5.40 13.11
N ILE A 82 16.20 4.28 12.40
CA ILE A 82 17.02 3.08 12.56
C ILE A 82 17.64 2.68 11.20
N PRO A 83 18.76 1.94 11.19
CA PRO A 83 19.26 1.32 9.98
C PRO A 83 18.32 0.19 9.52
N LEU A 84 18.31 -0.09 8.21
CA LEU A 84 17.47 -1.15 7.64
C LEU A 84 17.76 -2.54 8.21
N SER A 85 18.98 -2.80 8.67
CA SER A 85 19.36 -4.07 9.31
C SER A 85 18.58 -4.37 10.59
N GLU A 86 18.02 -3.34 11.24
CA GLU A 86 17.33 -3.48 12.53
C GLU A 86 15.81 -3.59 12.39
N ILE A 87 15.25 -3.44 11.18
CA ILE A 87 13.78 -3.43 10.98
C ILE A 87 13.12 -4.73 11.45
N HIS A 88 13.81 -5.86 11.29
CA HIS A 88 13.29 -7.19 11.64
C HIS A 88 12.90 -7.28 13.12
N ALA A 89 13.63 -6.58 14.00
CA ALA A 89 13.35 -6.51 15.43
C ALA A 89 12.00 -5.84 15.76
N TYR A 90 11.42 -5.09 14.81
CA TYR A 90 10.17 -4.37 15.00
C TYR A 90 9.01 -4.96 14.19
N ILE A 91 9.26 -5.39 12.95
CA ILE A 91 8.19 -5.83 12.04
C ILE A 91 7.95 -7.35 12.09
N SER A 92 8.92 -8.13 12.58
CA SER A 92 8.82 -9.59 12.56
C SER A 92 8.05 -10.17 13.75
N GLU A 93 7.17 -11.13 13.50
CA GLU A 93 6.49 -11.87 14.57
C GLU A 93 7.47 -12.66 15.46
N SER A 94 8.60 -13.13 14.91
CA SER A 94 9.58 -13.89 15.70
C SER A 94 10.36 -13.03 16.71
N GLU A 95 10.55 -11.74 16.41
CA GLU A 95 11.33 -10.82 17.25
C GLU A 95 10.45 -9.79 18.00
N ASN A 96 9.25 -9.53 17.48
CA ASN A 96 8.22 -8.67 18.06
C ASN A 96 6.84 -9.35 17.98
N PRO A 97 6.64 -10.47 18.71
CA PRO A 97 5.39 -11.20 18.71
C PRO A 97 4.27 -10.32 19.22
N GLU A 98 3.11 -10.36 18.55
CA GLU A 98 1.91 -9.59 18.89
C GLU A 98 2.16 -8.07 19.04
N ASN A 99 3.22 -7.55 18.41
CA ASN A 99 3.64 -6.16 18.53
C ASN A 99 3.83 -5.69 19.99
N ARG A 100 4.45 -6.51 20.85
CA ARG A 100 4.78 -6.15 22.25
C ARG A 100 5.61 -4.88 22.40
N ARG A 101 6.35 -4.49 21.37
CA ARG A 101 7.11 -3.23 21.33
C ARG A 101 6.22 -1.99 21.15
N GLY A 102 4.92 -2.15 20.94
CA GLY A 102 3.97 -1.04 20.87
C GLY A 102 4.20 -0.13 19.67
N VAL A 103 4.64 -0.68 18.53
CA VAL A 103 4.93 0.09 17.32
C VAL A 103 3.64 0.32 16.53
N LYS A 104 3.35 1.56 16.12
CA LYS A 104 2.19 1.85 15.25
C LYS A 104 2.46 1.43 13.81
N ALA A 105 3.60 1.88 13.27
CA ALA A 105 4.03 1.61 11.91
C ALA A 105 5.54 1.77 11.78
N VAL A 106 6.09 1.17 10.72
CA VAL A 106 7.48 1.37 10.30
C VAL A 106 7.48 1.99 8.90
N CYS A 107 8.02 3.19 8.74
CA CYS A 107 8.23 3.84 7.43
C CYS A 107 9.64 3.47 6.93
N VAL A 108 9.75 2.63 5.90
CA VAL A 108 11.00 2.22 5.24
C VAL A 108 11.25 3.10 4.01
N PHE A 109 12.47 3.58 3.87
CA PHE A 109 12.88 4.49 2.82
C PHE A 109 14.00 3.88 1.99
N LEU A 110 13.79 3.81 0.67
CA LEU A 110 14.65 3.07 -0.25
C LEU A 110 14.96 3.89 -1.52
N PRO A 111 16.22 3.91 -2.00
CA PRO A 111 16.56 4.51 -3.30
C PRO A 111 15.95 3.76 -4.48
N GLU A 112 15.69 2.45 -4.37
CA GLU A 112 15.13 1.59 -5.41
C GLU A 112 13.71 2.01 -5.82
N MET A 113 13.01 2.76 -4.97
CA MET A 113 11.71 3.36 -5.28
C MET A 113 11.83 4.59 -6.22
N ALA A 114 13.04 4.94 -6.68
CA ALA A 114 13.28 6.07 -7.58
C ALA A 114 12.44 6.07 -8.86
N PRO A 115 12.14 4.94 -9.52
CA PRO A 115 11.24 4.92 -10.69
C PRO A 115 9.79 5.26 -10.34
N CYS A 116 9.40 5.11 -9.07
CA CYS A 116 8.04 5.26 -8.58
C CYS A 116 7.99 6.18 -7.35
N ARG A 117 8.54 7.41 -7.44
CA ARG A 117 8.74 8.29 -6.27
C ARG A 117 7.46 8.68 -5.52
N GLN A 118 6.34 8.71 -6.23
CA GLN A 118 5.02 9.03 -5.69
C GLN A 118 4.24 7.78 -5.28
N LEU A 119 4.85 6.59 -5.34
CA LEU A 119 4.24 5.36 -4.87
C LEU A 119 4.63 5.14 -3.40
N ARG A 120 3.64 4.87 -2.55
CA ARG A 120 3.84 4.30 -1.23
C ARG A 120 3.29 2.89 -1.25
N LEU A 121 4.15 1.90 -1.07
CA LEU A 121 3.72 0.51 -0.89
C LEU A 121 3.46 0.28 0.59
N VAL A 122 2.34 -0.35 0.93
CA VAL A 122 1.99 -0.66 2.30
C VAL A 122 1.90 -2.17 2.44
N ASP A 123 2.83 -2.76 3.20
CA ASP A 123 2.71 -4.14 3.65
C ASP A 123 1.83 -4.17 4.88
N THR A 124 0.77 -4.97 4.82
CA THR A 124 -0.17 -5.11 5.91
C THR A 124 0.02 -6.47 6.59
N PRO A 125 0.06 -6.52 7.93
CA PRO A 125 -0.05 -7.77 8.66
C PRO A 125 -1.26 -8.56 8.16
N GLY A 126 -1.19 -9.89 8.21
CA GLY A 126 -2.31 -10.74 7.82
C GLY A 126 -3.58 -10.25 8.50
N LEU A 127 -4.58 -9.86 7.71
CA LEU A 127 -5.83 -9.29 8.24
C LEU A 127 -6.48 -10.19 9.28
N GLU A 128 -6.23 -11.50 9.22
CA GLU A 128 -6.65 -12.50 10.20
C GLU A 128 -6.13 -12.22 11.64
N SER A 129 -4.89 -11.74 11.83
CA SER A 129 -4.36 -11.43 13.17
C SER A 129 -4.86 -10.07 13.69
N ILE A 130 -5.02 -9.08 12.81
CA ILE A 130 -5.54 -7.74 13.16
C ILE A 130 -7.02 -7.81 13.51
N LEU A 131 -7.82 -8.58 12.75
CA LEU A 131 -9.28 -8.65 12.89
C LEU A 131 -9.73 -9.49 14.10
N ALA A 132 -8.95 -10.50 14.50
CA ALA A 132 -9.33 -11.40 15.59
C ALA A 132 -9.13 -10.79 16.99
N HIS A 133 -8.18 -9.87 17.15
CA HIS A 133 -7.79 -9.41 18.48
C HIS A 133 -8.20 -7.98 18.81
N ASN A 134 -8.47 -7.08 17.85
CA ASN A 134 -8.80 -5.68 18.16
C ASN A 134 -9.67 -5.00 17.08
N ALA A 135 -10.88 -4.57 17.45
CA ALA A 135 -11.72 -3.70 16.63
C ALA A 135 -11.02 -2.35 16.31
N GLU A 136 -10.15 -1.87 17.20
CA GLU A 136 -9.32 -0.67 17.01
C GLU A 136 -8.13 -0.89 16.06
N ALA A 137 -7.54 -2.09 16.02
CA ALA A 137 -6.46 -2.39 15.08
C ALA A 137 -6.99 -2.53 13.65
N SER A 138 -8.26 -2.93 13.50
CA SER A 138 -8.98 -2.90 12.22
C SER A 138 -9.18 -1.45 11.70
N LEU A 139 -9.25 -0.47 12.62
CA LEU A 139 -9.27 0.97 12.34
C LEU A 139 -7.87 1.58 12.15
N ALA A 140 -6.80 0.85 12.46
CA ALA A 140 -5.41 1.25 12.19
C ALA A 140 -5.00 1.00 10.72
N TRP A 141 -5.90 0.47 9.90
CA TRP A 141 -5.76 0.47 8.45
C TRP A 141 -5.54 1.91 7.94
N SER A 142 -4.55 2.11 7.05
CA SER A 142 -4.25 3.42 6.47
C SER A 142 -5.51 3.97 5.79
N PRO A 143 -6.17 4.99 6.38
CA PRO A 143 -7.45 5.52 5.88
C PRO A 143 -7.33 6.18 4.50
N ASN A 144 -6.11 6.27 3.97
CA ASN A 144 -5.75 6.90 2.71
C ASN A 144 -5.34 5.89 1.62
N THR A 145 -5.76 4.62 1.70
CA THR A 145 -5.42 3.63 0.67
C THR A 145 -6.13 3.96 -0.66
N ASP A 146 -5.36 4.42 -1.65
CA ASP A 146 -5.88 4.75 -2.98
C ASP A 146 -6.09 3.50 -3.84
N LEU A 147 -5.32 2.44 -3.63
CA LEU A 147 -5.41 1.16 -4.33
C LEU A 147 -5.16 -0.02 -3.38
N ALA A 148 -6.10 -0.96 -3.33
CA ALA A 148 -5.97 -2.21 -2.58
C ALA A 148 -5.68 -3.39 -3.51
N LEU A 149 -4.54 -4.05 -3.30
CA LEU A 149 -4.16 -5.28 -3.97
C LEU A 149 -4.43 -6.48 -3.07
N VAL A 150 -5.33 -7.38 -3.47
CA VAL A 150 -5.61 -8.60 -2.73
C VAL A 150 -4.84 -9.75 -3.34
N ALA A 151 -3.76 -10.17 -2.68
CA ALA A 151 -2.97 -11.33 -3.06
C ALA A 151 -3.70 -12.62 -2.66
N ILE A 152 -3.90 -13.50 -3.63
CA ILE A 152 -4.55 -14.81 -3.49
C ILE A 152 -3.60 -15.85 -4.09
N GLY A 153 -3.32 -16.93 -3.37
CA GLY A 153 -2.53 -18.04 -3.91
C GLY A 153 -3.35 -18.89 -4.89
N VAL A 154 -2.68 -19.61 -5.79
CA VAL A 154 -3.35 -20.55 -6.72
C VAL A 154 -3.84 -21.84 -6.05
N ASP A 155 -3.39 -22.17 -4.85
CA ASP A 155 -3.78 -23.39 -4.12
C ASP A 155 -4.08 -23.10 -2.62
N PRO A 156 -5.35 -23.19 -2.18
CA PRO A 156 -6.55 -23.28 -3.00
C PRO A 156 -6.85 -21.95 -3.71
N PRO A 157 -7.41 -21.96 -4.94
CA PRO A 157 -7.78 -20.74 -5.64
C PRO A 157 -9.05 -20.14 -5.04
N LEU A 158 -9.00 -18.85 -4.67
CA LEU A 158 -10.12 -18.02 -4.20
C LEU A 158 -11.01 -18.67 -3.11
N THR A 159 -10.72 -18.38 -1.85
CA THR A 159 -11.50 -18.88 -0.72
C THR A 159 -12.61 -17.93 -0.27
N GLN A 160 -13.54 -18.41 0.56
CA GLN A 160 -14.58 -17.56 1.16
C GLN A 160 -13.97 -16.41 1.98
N GLN A 161 -12.84 -16.65 2.64
CA GLN A 161 -12.12 -15.62 3.39
C GLN A 161 -11.60 -14.51 2.48
N ASP A 162 -11.11 -14.86 1.27
CA ASP A 162 -10.66 -13.88 0.28
C ASP A 162 -11.82 -13.04 -0.24
N VAL A 163 -12.97 -13.67 -0.52
CA VAL A 163 -14.19 -12.97 -0.96
C VAL A 163 -14.66 -11.98 0.13
N SER A 164 -14.74 -12.42 1.38
CA SER A 164 -15.13 -11.54 2.49
C SER A 164 -14.15 -10.39 2.72
N LEU A 165 -12.85 -10.62 2.47
CA LEU A 165 -11.85 -9.56 2.51
C LEU A 165 -12.10 -8.52 1.41
N ILE A 166 -12.30 -8.96 0.17
CA ILE A 166 -12.60 -8.08 -0.96
C ILE A 166 -13.87 -7.26 -0.69
N GLU A 167 -14.94 -7.89 -0.18
CA GLU A 167 -16.19 -7.21 0.20
C GLU A 167 -15.95 -6.07 1.21
N ARG A 168 -15.09 -6.30 2.21
CA ARG A 168 -14.74 -5.27 3.20
C ARG A 168 -13.94 -4.15 2.57
N LEU A 169 -12.92 -4.47 1.78
CA LEU A 169 -12.06 -3.47 1.14
C LEU A 169 -12.84 -2.59 0.16
N ARG A 170 -13.80 -3.16 -0.59
CA ARG A 170 -14.64 -2.40 -1.53
C ARG A 170 -15.56 -1.37 -0.84
N ARG A 171 -15.86 -1.52 0.45
CA ARG A 171 -16.59 -0.50 1.22
C ARG A 171 -15.71 0.69 1.58
N LEU A 172 -14.39 0.52 1.53
CA LEU A 172 -13.41 1.50 1.98
C LEU A 172 -12.72 2.21 0.81
N THR A 173 -12.44 1.49 -0.29
CA THR A 173 -11.86 2.04 -1.51
C THR A 173 -12.52 1.45 -2.75
N PRO A 174 -12.85 2.26 -3.77
CA PRO A 174 -13.40 1.76 -5.02
C PRO A 174 -12.35 1.00 -5.86
N ASN A 175 -11.05 1.25 -5.62
CA ASN A 175 -9.96 0.68 -6.39
C ASN A 175 -9.44 -0.58 -5.70
N VAL A 176 -10.10 -1.70 -5.94
CA VAL A 176 -9.64 -3.02 -5.49
C VAL A 176 -9.24 -3.85 -6.72
N SER A 177 -8.12 -4.55 -6.63
CA SER A 177 -7.66 -5.48 -7.66
C SER A 177 -7.07 -6.72 -7.02
N VAL A 178 -7.15 -7.84 -7.74
CA VAL A 178 -6.72 -9.15 -7.27
C VAL A 178 -5.40 -9.51 -7.94
N LEU A 179 -4.46 -9.98 -7.13
CA LEU A 179 -3.18 -10.50 -7.57
C LEU A 179 -3.17 -12.02 -7.33
N LEU A 180 -3.25 -12.80 -8.40
CA LEU A 180 -3.19 -14.26 -8.33
C LEU A 180 -1.73 -14.70 -8.32
N THR A 181 -1.22 -14.99 -7.13
CA THR A 181 0.19 -15.29 -6.84
C THR A 181 0.50 -16.77 -6.96
N ASN A 182 1.80 -17.09 -7.10
CA ASN A 182 2.33 -18.45 -7.19
C ASN A 182 1.88 -19.20 -8.45
N MET A 183 1.66 -18.48 -9.56
CA MET A 183 1.30 -19.08 -10.86
C MET A 183 2.35 -20.09 -11.37
N ASP A 184 3.57 -20.02 -10.86
CA ASP A 184 4.66 -20.97 -11.14
C ASP A 184 4.39 -22.40 -10.67
N LEU A 185 3.43 -22.60 -9.78
CA LEU A 185 3.04 -23.94 -9.30
C LEU A 185 2.16 -24.71 -10.30
N LEU A 186 1.67 -24.04 -11.34
CA LEU A 186 0.73 -24.59 -12.32
C LEU A 186 1.38 -24.71 -13.70
N GLY A 187 0.96 -25.70 -14.49
CA GLY A 187 1.29 -25.78 -15.92
C GLY A 187 0.55 -24.71 -16.75
N ALA A 188 1.03 -24.40 -17.96
CA ALA A 188 0.46 -23.33 -18.79
C ALA A 188 -1.05 -23.45 -19.06
N ALA A 189 -1.56 -24.68 -19.26
CA ALA A 189 -2.99 -24.92 -19.45
C ALA A 189 -3.79 -24.67 -18.14
N GLU A 190 -3.27 -25.15 -17.01
CA GLU A 190 -3.88 -25.00 -15.69
C GLU A 190 -3.90 -23.52 -15.25
N GLN A 191 -2.86 -22.75 -15.60
CA GLN A 191 -2.82 -21.31 -15.31
C GLN A 191 -4.01 -20.57 -15.92
N GLN A 192 -4.35 -20.89 -17.17
CA GLN A 192 -5.49 -20.29 -17.85
C GLN A 192 -6.82 -20.73 -17.21
N GLU A 193 -6.94 -22.03 -16.90
CA GLU A 193 -8.13 -22.57 -16.25
C GLU A 193 -8.40 -21.92 -14.88
N VAL A 194 -7.36 -21.78 -14.04
CA VAL A 194 -7.48 -21.14 -12.73
C VAL A 194 -7.80 -19.65 -12.88
N LEU A 195 -7.18 -18.95 -13.84
CA LEU A 195 -7.48 -17.54 -14.09
C LEU A 195 -8.94 -17.34 -14.51
N ASP A 196 -9.45 -18.18 -15.41
CA ASP A 196 -10.83 -18.13 -15.88
C ASP A 196 -11.82 -18.47 -14.77
N PHE A 197 -11.51 -19.49 -13.96
CA PHE A 197 -12.30 -19.87 -12.79
C PHE A 197 -12.40 -18.71 -11.78
N VAL A 198 -11.28 -18.15 -11.36
CA VAL A 198 -11.25 -17.04 -10.38
C VAL A 198 -11.95 -15.81 -10.93
N THR A 199 -11.73 -15.47 -12.20
CA THR A 199 -12.36 -14.32 -12.85
C THR A 199 -13.89 -14.49 -12.93
N SER A 200 -14.37 -15.67 -13.29
CA SER A 200 -15.81 -15.98 -13.36
C SER A 200 -16.49 -15.90 -11.99
N GLN A 201 -15.87 -16.48 -10.96
CA GLN A 201 -16.37 -16.42 -9.58
C GLN A 201 -16.43 -14.99 -9.05
N LEU A 202 -15.36 -14.21 -9.26
CA LEU A 202 -15.31 -12.81 -8.86
C LEU A 202 -16.33 -11.96 -9.62
N ARG A 203 -16.53 -12.19 -10.91
CA ARG A 203 -17.54 -11.46 -11.70
C ARG A 203 -18.97 -11.75 -11.21
N THR A 204 -19.24 -12.99 -10.80
CA THR A 204 -20.53 -13.38 -10.23
C THR A 204 -20.79 -12.68 -8.90
N LYS A 205 -19.77 -12.58 -8.03
CA LYS A 205 -19.88 -11.92 -6.72
C LYS A 205 -19.81 -10.39 -6.78
N PHE A 206 -19.06 -9.87 -7.75
CA PHE A 206 -18.76 -8.45 -7.91
C PHE A 206 -19.00 -8.00 -9.36
N PRO A 207 -20.28 -7.74 -9.74
CA PRO A 207 -20.66 -7.45 -11.12
C PRO A 207 -20.00 -6.19 -11.71
N GLU A 208 -19.64 -5.22 -10.88
CA GLU A 208 -18.92 -4.02 -11.28
C GLU A 208 -17.48 -4.29 -11.76
N GLY A 209 -17.02 -5.53 -11.65
CA GLY A 209 -15.74 -6.00 -12.17
C GLY A 209 -14.60 -5.79 -11.18
N LEU A 210 -13.81 -6.85 -11.00
CA LEU A 210 -12.51 -6.81 -10.35
C LEU A 210 -11.47 -7.21 -11.38
N ARG A 211 -10.38 -6.46 -11.43
CA ARG A 211 -9.24 -6.84 -12.26
C ARG A 211 -8.44 -7.92 -11.55
N VAL A 212 -8.12 -8.99 -12.28
CA VAL A 212 -7.33 -10.12 -11.79
C VAL A 212 -6.03 -10.12 -12.57
N PHE A 213 -4.90 -10.12 -11.87
CA PHE A 213 -3.58 -10.14 -12.46
C PHE A 213 -2.85 -11.41 -12.03
N PRO A 214 -2.51 -12.32 -12.95
CA PRO A 214 -1.61 -13.42 -12.64
C PRO A 214 -0.23 -12.86 -12.28
N TYR A 215 0.46 -13.50 -11.34
CA TYR A 215 1.77 -13.06 -10.89
C TYR A 215 2.61 -14.23 -10.38
N SER A 216 3.89 -14.24 -10.76
CA SER A 216 4.90 -15.08 -10.12
C SER A 216 6.21 -14.32 -9.96
N VAL A 217 6.88 -14.57 -8.84
CA VAL A 217 8.24 -14.09 -8.55
C VAL A 217 9.33 -14.96 -9.18
N LYS A 218 8.98 -16.11 -9.76
CA LYS A 218 9.94 -17.03 -10.40
C LYS A 218 10.36 -16.56 -11.79
N PRO A 219 11.56 -16.93 -12.26
CA PRO A 219 11.98 -16.73 -13.65
C PRO A 219 11.01 -17.42 -14.63
N GLY A 220 10.84 -16.86 -15.83
CA GLY A 220 9.95 -17.40 -16.86
C GLY A 220 8.52 -16.84 -16.84
N TYR A 221 8.23 -15.95 -15.89
CA TYR A 221 6.92 -15.28 -15.73
C TYR A 221 7.03 -13.76 -15.87
N GLU A 222 8.02 -13.29 -16.64
CA GLU A 222 8.29 -11.87 -16.87
C GLU A 222 7.08 -11.14 -17.49
N GLU A 223 6.35 -11.82 -18.38
CA GLU A 223 5.16 -11.27 -19.04
C GLU A 223 4.08 -10.86 -18.03
N PHE A 224 3.72 -11.74 -17.09
CA PHE A 224 2.76 -11.44 -16.02
C PHE A 224 3.17 -10.20 -15.22
N ARG A 225 4.46 -10.06 -14.93
CA ARG A 225 4.98 -8.92 -14.17
C ARG A 225 4.97 -7.63 -14.98
N GLN A 226 5.31 -7.70 -16.27
CA GLN A 226 5.26 -6.55 -17.16
C GLN A 226 3.83 -6.06 -17.35
N THR A 227 2.89 -6.97 -17.58
CA THR A 227 1.46 -6.66 -17.69
C THR A 227 0.94 -6.01 -16.42
N PHE A 228 1.22 -6.58 -15.24
CA PHE A 228 0.82 -5.97 -13.97
C PHE A 228 1.39 -4.55 -13.77
N LYS A 229 2.70 -4.35 -14.03
CA LYS A 229 3.33 -3.03 -13.90
C LYS A 229 2.74 -2.01 -14.88
N ALA A 230 2.60 -2.38 -16.15
CA ALA A 230 2.18 -1.47 -17.21
C ALA A 230 0.68 -1.18 -17.18
N GLU A 231 -0.15 -2.20 -16.97
CA GLU A 231 -1.61 -2.07 -17.05
C GLU A 231 -2.26 -1.63 -15.75
N HIS A 232 -1.60 -1.85 -14.62
CA HIS A 232 -2.15 -1.54 -13.31
C HIS A 232 -1.38 -0.41 -12.64
N LEU A 233 -0.15 -0.66 -12.19
CA LEU A 233 0.59 0.33 -11.39
C LEU A 233 0.84 1.63 -12.13
N ALA A 234 1.32 1.56 -13.38
CA ALA A 234 1.61 2.77 -14.17
C ALA A 234 0.34 3.56 -14.50
N LYS A 235 -0.77 2.88 -14.82
CA LYS A 235 -2.06 3.55 -15.10
C LYS A 235 -2.63 4.21 -13.84
N SER A 236 -2.61 3.52 -12.71
CA SER A 236 -3.06 4.06 -11.42
C SER A 236 -2.22 5.27 -11.00
N LEU A 237 -0.90 5.21 -11.19
CA LEU A 237 -0.01 6.33 -10.90
C LEU A 237 -0.28 7.53 -11.81
N ALA A 238 -0.40 7.31 -13.12
CA ALA A 238 -0.72 8.38 -14.06
C ALA A 238 -2.10 9.01 -13.81
N GLN A 239 -3.08 8.22 -13.35
CA GLN A 239 -4.38 8.72 -12.96
C GLN A 239 -4.28 9.59 -11.69
N PHE A 240 -3.55 9.12 -10.69
CA PHE A 240 -3.31 9.87 -9.46
C PHE A 240 -2.60 11.21 -9.73
N GLU A 241 -1.56 11.22 -10.57
CA GLU A 241 -0.86 12.44 -10.98
C GLU A 241 -1.79 13.46 -11.66
N LYS A 242 -2.73 12.98 -12.51
CA LYS A 242 -3.73 13.83 -13.16
C LYS A 242 -4.74 14.40 -12.16
N GLU A 243 -5.23 13.56 -11.24
CA GLU A 243 -6.19 13.97 -10.22
C GLU A 243 -5.58 15.00 -9.26
N ASP A 244 -4.34 14.81 -8.84
CA ASP A 244 -3.63 15.74 -7.96
C ASP A 244 -3.33 17.07 -8.66
N SER A 245 -2.87 17.02 -9.92
CA SER A 245 -2.65 18.22 -10.75
C SER A 245 -3.94 19.04 -10.95
N ALA A 246 -5.07 18.36 -11.17
CA ALA A 246 -6.37 18.99 -11.30
C ALA A 246 -6.86 19.59 -9.97
N ALA A 247 -6.59 18.93 -8.83
CA ALA A 247 -6.93 19.43 -7.50
C ALA A 247 -6.11 20.67 -7.13
N ILE A 248 -4.82 20.69 -7.45
CA ILE A 248 -3.94 21.85 -7.26
C ILE A 248 -4.41 23.02 -8.12
N SER A 249 -4.72 22.77 -9.39
CA SER A 249 -5.19 23.82 -10.32
C SER A 249 -6.50 24.46 -9.87
N ARG A 250 -7.46 23.67 -9.37
CA ARG A 250 -8.71 24.19 -8.81
C ARG A 250 -8.47 25.04 -7.55
N LYS A 251 -7.62 24.58 -6.63
CA LYS A 251 -7.25 25.35 -5.44
C LYS A 251 -6.59 26.67 -5.82
N LEU A 252 -5.68 26.66 -6.79
CA LEU A 252 -5.04 27.87 -7.31
C LEU A 252 -6.05 28.84 -7.92
N TYR A 253 -6.99 28.32 -8.72
CA TYR A 253 -8.05 29.14 -9.32
C TYR A 253 -8.95 29.78 -8.26
N THR A 254 -9.34 29.04 -7.22
CA THR A 254 -10.15 29.57 -6.09
C THR A 254 -9.38 30.62 -5.27
N LEU A 255 -8.07 30.42 -5.07
CA LEU A 255 -7.23 31.40 -4.39
C LEU A 255 -7.03 32.66 -5.23
N LEU A 256 -6.78 32.53 -6.52
CA LEU A 256 -6.65 33.66 -7.44
C LEU A 256 -7.96 34.42 -7.61
N SER A 257 -9.10 33.72 -7.71
CA SER A 257 -10.41 34.36 -7.83
C SER A 257 -10.82 35.07 -6.54
N SER A 258 -10.51 34.50 -5.37
CA SER A 258 -10.73 35.19 -4.09
C SER A 258 -9.82 36.42 -3.95
N ALA A 259 -8.53 36.32 -4.28
CA ALA A 259 -7.61 37.46 -4.28
C ALA A 259 -8.02 38.56 -5.27
N ALA A 260 -8.48 38.20 -6.47
CA ALA A 260 -9.01 39.14 -7.46
C ALA A 260 -10.29 39.84 -6.96
N GLY A 261 -11.16 39.12 -6.23
CA GLY A 261 -12.32 39.69 -5.55
C GLY A 261 -11.95 40.78 -4.54
N TYR A 262 -10.89 40.56 -3.76
CA TYR A 262 -10.37 41.55 -2.79
C TYR A 262 -9.75 42.79 -3.46
N LEU A 263 -9.08 42.61 -4.60
CA LEU A 263 -8.51 43.71 -5.38
C LEU A 263 -9.60 44.56 -6.05
N ASN A 264 -10.65 43.92 -6.59
CA ASN A 264 -11.79 44.64 -7.17
C ASN A 264 -12.65 45.35 -6.12
N TRP A 265 -12.77 44.81 -4.90
CA TRP A 265 -13.46 45.48 -3.78
C TRP A 265 -12.82 46.82 -3.41
N ARG A 266 -11.48 46.95 -3.49
CA ARG A 266 -10.78 48.22 -3.22
C ARG A 266 -10.91 49.26 -4.34
N ALA A 267 -11.33 48.87 -5.54
CA ALA A 267 -11.45 49.78 -6.69
C ALA A 267 -12.80 50.52 -6.75
N THR A 268 -13.78 50.14 -5.93
CA THR A 268 -15.07 50.85 -5.79
C THR A 268 -15.16 51.49 -4.41
N PRO A 269 -14.96 52.81 -4.25
CA PRO A 269 -15.19 53.46 -2.98
C PRO A 269 -16.70 53.47 -2.66
N PRO A 270 -17.09 53.34 -1.37
CA PRO A 270 -18.49 53.47 -0.98
C PRO A 270 -18.98 54.90 -1.28
N LYS A 271 -20.18 55.01 -1.87
CA LYS A 271 -20.88 56.28 -2.11
C LYS A 271 -21.31 56.95 -0.80
#